data_AF-A0A6P8WDR7-F1
#
_entry.id   AF-A0A6P8WDR7-F1
#
_cell.length_a   1.000
_cell.length_b   1.000
_cell.length_c   1.000
_cell.angle_alpha   90.00
_cell.angle_beta   90.00
_cell.angle_gamma   90.00
#
_symmetry.space_group_name_H-M   'P 1'
#
loop_
_entity.id
_entity.type
_entity.pdbx_description
1 polymer ?
#
loop_
_entity_poly.entity_id
_entity_poly.type
_entity_poly.pdbx_seq_one_letter_code
_entity_poly.pdbx_strand_id
1 'polypeptide(L)'
;MWSCKGCKETVSKTEESLEAMQRALLLDAKKRNNRDIVKLKMEKTFALRRHEVVRDGPMVEDFMARWSALFEVSEINSEFKRITTKPLQSKFLSQLDLHSGTLMKLFQKRGGQLGGRLETIISQMANCDDVDAGRESIIKGLCISMGEDPKDLVREYVDTDEGAIKDTTVGIYVLKDASTDEPEDIGIVLEGVKVLTNLDNVALAFVMLFRLMYALNISYPADLRYTFEVVQSIIMELDCGKLSNNATALKNRLLQLNGSETAACKKPQTIESVLFFSVMFRVRTGA
;
A
#
# COMPACT_ATOMS: atom_id res chain seq x y z
N MET A 1 4.80 28.72 -41.41
CA MET A 1 5.71 27.84 -40.65
C MET A 1 6.41 28.67 -39.58
N TRP A 2 5.74 28.91 -38.44
CA TRP A 2 6.36 29.61 -37.30
C TRP A 2 6.59 28.57 -36.21
N SER A 3 7.83 28.07 -36.13
CA SER A 3 8.26 27.19 -35.05
C SER A 3 8.65 28.07 -33.87
N CYS A 4 7.90 27.99 -32.78
CA CYS A 4 8.16 28.73 -31.54
C CYS A 4 9.46 28.23 -30.89
N LYS A 5 10.57 28.97 -31.05
CA LYS A 5 11.88 28.65 -30.46
C LYS A 5 11.87 28.76 -28.92
N GLY A 6 10.98 29.58 -28.35
CA GLY A 6 10.92 29.85 -26.90
C GLY A 6 10.41 28.69 -26.03
N CYS A 7 9.60 27.77 -26.56
CA CYS A 7 9.15 26.60 -25.80
C CYS A 7 10.22 25.51 -25.66
N LYS A 8 11.21 25.45 -26.57
CA LYS A 8 12.26 24.42 -26.50
C LYS A 8 13.35 24.76 -25.48
N GLU A 9 13.72 26.03 -25.36
CA GLU A 9 14.79 26.46 -24.43
C GLU A 9 14.35 26.49 -22.96
N THR A 10 13.08 26.78 -22.66
CA THR A 10 12.56 26.73 -21.28
C THR A 10 12.37 25.31 -20.77
N VAL A 11 11.93 24.39 -21.64
CA VAL A 11 11.82 22.95 -21.33
C VAL A 11 13.21 22.34 -21.09
N SER A 12 14.17 22.59 -21.99
CA SER A 12 15.54 22.07 -21.87
C SER A 12 16.27 22.56 -20.61
N LYS A 13 16.18 23.86 -20.26
CA LYS A 13 16.79 24.38 -19.01
C LYS A 13 16.16 23.81 -17.74
N THR A 14 14.85 23.54 -17.77
CA THR A 14 14.15 22.97 -16.62
C THR A 14 14.51 21.49 -16.45
N GLU A 15 14.64 20.76 -17.55
CA GLU A 15 15.03 19.35 -17.60
C GLU A 15 16.48 19.13 -17.12
N GLU A 16 17.44 19.94 -17.61
CA GLU A 16 18.84 19.89 -17.13
C GLU A 16 18.98 20.24 -15.64
N SER A 17 18.21 21.24 -15.16
CA SER A 17 18.17 21.60 -13.73
C SER A 17 17.54 20.51 -12.86
N LEU A 18 16.64 19.70 -13.41
CA LEU A 18 15.95 18.61 -12.71
C LEU A 18 16.79 17.33 -12.68
N GLU A 19 17.45 16.97 -13.78
CA GLU A 19 18.47 15.92 -13.78
C GLU A 19 19.61 16.23 -12.82
N ALA A 20 20.01 17.51 -12.71
CA ALA A 20 20.98 17.94 -11.71
C ALA A 20 20.45 17.74 -10.27
N MET A 21 19.17 18.03 -10.03
CA MET A 21 18.54 17.81 -8.72
C MET A 21 18.44 16.32 -8.37
N GLN A 22 18.11 15.48 -9.35
CA GLN A 22 18.06 14.03 -9.20
C GLN A 22 19.44 13.43 -8.91
N ARG A 23 20.47 13.80 -9.69
CA ARG A 23 21.86 13.39 -9.41
C ARG A 23 22.30 13.82 -8.02
N ALA A 24 21.96 15.05 -7.62
CA ALA A 24 22.28 15.54 -6.29
C ALA A 24 21.52 14.81 -5.17
N LEU A 25 20.29 14.36 -5.42
CA LEU A 25 19.52 13.54 -4.48
C LEU A 25 20.15 12.15 -4.28
N LEU A 26 20.57 11.49 -5.36
CA LEU A 26 21.26 10.20 -5.29
C LEU A 26 22.57 10.28 -4.48
N LEU A 27 23.31 11.37 -4.63
CA LEU A 27 24.52 11.61 -3.83
C LEU A 27 24.20 11.91 -2.37
N ASP A 28 23.14 12.67 -2.10
CA ASP A 28 22.81 13.07 -0.73
C ASP A 28 22.14 11.96 0.09
N ALA A 29 21.38 11.07 -0.54
CA ALA A 29 20.82 9.89 0.11
C ALA A 29 21.91 8.93 0.63
N LYS A 30 23.08 8.91 -0.02
CA LYS A 30 24.24 8.09 0.40
C LYS A 30 25.05 8.72 1.54
N LYS A 31 24.82 9.99 1.90
CA LYS A 31 25.60 10.71 2.91
C LYS A 31 24.98 10.53 4.30
N ARG A 32 25.85 10.34 5.32
CA ARG A 32 25.41 10.35 6.72
C ARG A 32 24.87 11.73 7.11
N ASN A 33 23.75 11.76 7.84
CA ASN A 33 23.10 12.96 8.39
C ASN A 33 22.44 13.92 7.39
N ASN A 34 22.11 13.48 6.18
CA ASN A 34 21.46 14.33 5.17
C ASN A 34 19.94 14.21 5.08
N ARG A 35 19.28 13.61 6.09
CA ARG A 35 17.84 13.28 6.03
C ARG A 35 16.97 14.50 5.72
N ASP A 36 17.21 15.65 6.34
CA ASP A 36 16.42 16.86 6.11
C ASP A 36 16.61 17.42 4.68
N ILE A 37 17.83 17.33 4.16
CA ILE A 37 18.14 17.74 2.78
C ILE A 37 17.46 16.81 1.79
N VAL A 38 17.52 15.50 2.01
CA VAL A 38 16.85 14.48 1.20
C VAL A 38 15.35 14.75 1.21
N LYS A 39 14.73 14.91 2.38
CA LYS A 39 13.31 15.21 2.54
C LYS A 39 12.88 16.48 1.78
N LEU A 40 13.67 17.56 1.89
CA LEU A 40 13.40 18.81 1.17
C LEU A 40 13.53 18.64 -0.35
N LYS A 41 14.49 17.83 -0.82
CA LYS A 41 14.65 17.55 -2.25
C LYS A 41 13.53 16.65 -2.76
N MET A 42 13.16 15.62 -2.01
CA MET A 42 12.03 14.75 -2.28
C MET A 42 10.74 15.57 -2.39
N GLU A 43 10.53 16.53 -1.49
CA GLU A 43 9.44 17.49 -1.57
C GLU A 43 9.39 18.24 -2.89
N LYS A 44 10.51 18.87 -3.27
CA LYS A 44 10.59 19.69 -4.48
C LYS A 44 10.42 18.89 -5.77
N THR A 45 10.76 17.61 -5.74
CA THR A 45 10.72 16.70 -6.90
C THR A 45 9.43 15.89 -7.00
N PHE A 46 8.48 16.06 -6.07
CA PHE A 46 7.20 15.34 -6.04
C PHE A 46 6.45 15.41 -7.37
N ALA A 47 6.25 16.62 -7.92
CA ALA A 47 5.50 16.80 -9.16
C ALA A 47 6.15 16.09 -10.36
N LEU A 48 7.49 16.08 -10.42
CA LEU A 48 8.23 15.40 -11.48
C LEU A 48 8.08 13.89 -11.39
N ARG A 49 8.30 13.30 -10.19
CA ARG A 49 8.09 11.86 -9.97
C ARG A 49 6.68 11.44 -10.31
N ARG A 50 5.68 12.23 -9.87
CA ARG A 50 4.28 11.94 -10.13
C ARG A 50 3.94 11.97 -11.61
N HIS A 51 4.55 12.90 -12.34
CA HIS A 51 4.42 13.00 -13.79
C HIS A 51 5.04 11.80 -14.50
N GLU A 52 6.27 11.43 -14.15
CA GLU A 52 6.96 10.24 -14.69
C GLU A 52 6.13 8.97 -14.44
N VAL A 53 5.72 8.74 -13.19
CA VAL A 53 4.93 7.59 -12.78
C VAL A 53 3.59 7.48 -13.54
N VAL A 54 2.89 8.61 -13.74
CA VAL A 54 1.55 8.57 -14.36
C VAL A 54 1.60 8.58 -15.88
N ARG A 55 2.51 9.37 -16.46
CA ARG A 55 2.62 9.55 -17.91
C ARG A 55 3.43 8.44 -18.55
N ASP A 56 4.59 8.14 -17.98
CA ASP A 56 5.58 7.27 -18.61
C ASP A 56 5.43 5.82 -18.16
N GLY A 57 4.87 5.58 -16.97
CA GLY A 57 4.66 4.23 -16.41
C GLY A 57 5.94 3.39 -16.46
N PRO A 58 7.07 3.88 -15.91
CA PRO A 58 8.36 3.21 -16.01
C PRO A 58 8.34 1.87 -15.26
N MET A 59 9.23 0.95 -15.66
CA MET A 59 9.51 -0.25 -14.86
C MET A 59 10.00 0.15 -13.47
N VAL A 60 9.64 -0.66 -12.47
CA VAL A 60 9.97 -0.39 -11.06
C VAL A 60 11.49 -0.31 -10.85
N GLU A 61 12.26 -1.22 -11.47
CA GLU A 61 13.73 -1.22 -11.37
C GLU A 61 14.35 0.11 -11.83
N ASP A 62 13.93 0.57 -13.01
CA ASP A 62 14.38 1.81 -13.62
C ASP A 62 14.01 3.03 -12.77
N PHE A 63 12.78 3.05 -12.26
CA PHE A 63 12.29 4.13 -11.41
C PHE A 63 13.03 4.16 -10.06
N MET A 64 13.28 3.00 -9.47
CA MET A 64 14.04 2.86 -8.22
C MET A 64 15.50 3.30 -8.38
N ALA A 65 16.14 2.96 -9.50
CA ALA A 65 17.50 3.44 -9.80
C ALA A 65 17.57 4.97 -9.87
N ARG A 66 16.50 5.60 -10.38
CA ARG A 66 16.38 7.06 -10.52
C ARG A 66 16.00 7.77 -9.22
N TRP A 67 15.14 7.16 -8.41
CA TRP A 67 14.53 7.75 -7.22
C TRP A 67 14.69 6.86 -5.99
N SER A 68 15.90 6.34 -5.76
CA SER A 68 16.15 5.35 -4.69
C SER A 68 15.72 5.84 -3.31
N ALA A 69 15.85 7.14 -3.02
CA ALA A 69 15.42 7.75 -1.77
C ALA A 69 13.90 7.64 -1.52
N LEU A 70 13.09 7.51 -2.59
CA LEU A 70 11.65 7.27 -2.44
C LEU A 70 11.37 5.97 -1.72
N PHE A 71 12.23 4.96 -1.87
CA PHE A 71 12.07 3.63 -1.30
C PHE A 71 12.59 3.54 0.15
N GLU A 72 12.72 4.68 0.84
CA GLU A 72 12.86 4.73 2.29
C GLU A 72 11.49 4.84 2.96
N VAL A 73 11.26 4.14 4.08
CA VAL A 73 9.97 4.13 4.79
C VAL A 73 9.45 5.54 5.08
N SER A 74 10.32 6.47 5.49
CA SER A 74 9.94 7.86 5.77
C SER A 74 9.50 8.64 4.52
N GLU A 75 10.12 8.37 3.38
CA GLU A 75 9.81 9.05 2.12
C GLU A 75 8.55 8.47 1.47
N ILE A 76 8.35 7.15 1.49
CA ILE A 76 7.07 6.51 1.09
C ILE A 76 5.91 7.10 1.90
N ASN A 77 6.10 7.25 3.22
CA ASN A 77 5.09 7.85 4.10
C ASN A 77 4.75 9.28 3.72
N SER A 78 5.77 10.06 3.39
CA SER A 78 5.64 11.46 2.99
C SER A 78 4.98 11.56 1.61
N GLU A 79 5.39 10.74 0.65
CA GLU A 79 4.83 10.69 -0.70
C GLU A 79 3.35 10.31 -0.67
N PHE A 80 3.00 9.27 0.08
CA PHE A 80 1.61 8.86 0.27
C PHE A 80 0.76 9.98 0.88
N LYS A 81 1.30 10.69 1.88
CA LYS A 81 0.61 11.83 2.51
C LYS A 81 0.43 12.98 1.53
N ARG A 82 1.39 13.27 0.66
CA ARG A 82 1.27 14.29 -0.40
C ARG A 82 0.15 13.95 -1.38
N ILE A 83 0.02 12.66 -1.74
CA ILE A 83 -1.03 12.16 -2.62
C ILE A 83 -2.38 12.24 -1.90
N THR A 84 -2.56 11.49 -0.82
CA THR A 84 -3.90 11.28 -0.25
C THR A 84 -4.33 12.34 0.77
N THR A 85 -3.43 13.24 1.17
CA THR A 85 -3.56 14.17 2.30
C THR A 85 -3.74 13.51 3.69
N LYS A 86 -3.69 12.18 3.79
CA LYS A 86 -3.88 11.42 5.03
C LYS A 86 -2.58 10.81 5.57
N PRO A 87 -2.31 10.88 6.89
CA PRO A 87 -1.22 10.12 7.51
C PRO A 87 -1.62 8.65 7.65
N LEU A 88 -1.04 7.75 6.85
CA LEU A 88 -1.58 6.39 6.74
C LEU A 88 -1.14 5.41 7.83
N GLN A 89 0.11 5.39 8.31
CA GLN A 89 0.59 4.29 9.16
C GLN A 89 -0.21 4.17 10.46
N SER A 90 -0.23 5.26 11.23
CA SER A 90 -0.95 5.32 12.50
C SER A 90 -2.45 5.19 12.28
N LYS A 91 -2.99 5.78 11.20
CA LYS A 91 -4.40 5.64 10.85
C LYS A 91 -4.77 4.20 10.51
N PHE A 92 -4.01 3.53 9.65
CA PHE A 92 -4.30 2.17 9.21
C PHE A 92 -4.27 1.21 10.39
N LEU A 93 -3.18 1.17 11.16
CA LEU A 93 -3.05 0.21 12.26
C LEU A 93 -4.10 0.45 13.33
N SER A 94 -4.36 1.71 13.70
CA SER A 94 -5.43 2.03 14.67
C SER A 94 -6.84 1.70 14.16
N GLN A 95 -7.11 1.91 12.86
CA GLN A 95 -8.41 1.55 12.27
C GLN A 95 -8.56 0.04 12.13
N LEU A 96 -7.47 -0.67 11.78
CA LEU A 96 -7.46 -2.13 11.76
C LEU A 96 -7.78 -2.67 13.15
N ASP A 97 -7.07 -2.21 14.18
CA ASP A 97 -7.28 -2.60 15.58
C ASP A 97 -8.72 -2.30 16.04
N LEU A 98 -9.26 -1.13 15.68
CA LEU A 98 -10.65 -0.74 15.97
C LEU A 98 -11.66 -1.70 15.33
N HIS A 99 -11.38 -2.18 14.12
CA HIS A 99 -12.26 -3.09 13.38
C HIS A 99 -12.01 -4.56 13.68
N SER A 100 -10.87 -4.94 14.26
CA SER A 100 -10.45 -6.33 14.50
C SER A 100 -11.51 -7.14 15.22
N GLY A 101 -12.05 -6.63 16.34
CA GLY A 101 -13.07 -7.35 17.12
C GLY A 101 -14.35 -7.63 16.32
N THR A 102 -14.79 -6.67 15.50
CA THR A 102 -15.98 -6.83 14.64
C THR A 102 -15.69 -7.76 13.47
N LEU A 103 -14.50 -7.68 12.86
CA LEU A 103 -14.06 -8.58 11.79
C LEU A 103 -13.98 -10.02 12.28
N MET A 104 -13.44 -10.27 13.47
CA MET A 104 -13.39 -11.60 14.08
C MET A 104 -14.80 -12.20 14.27
N LYS A 105 -15.74 -11.42 14.81
CA LYS A 105 -17.15 -11.84 14.94
C LYS A 105 -17.77 -12.19 13.58
N LEU A 106 -17.37 -11.51 12.51
CA LEU A 106 -17.84 -11.81 11.15
C LEU A 106 -17.20 -13.07 10.58
N PHE A 107 -15.93 -13.29 10.87
CA PHE A 107 -15.20 -14.49 10.44
C PHE A 107 -15.81 -15.75 11.07
N GLN A 108 -16.08 -15.72 12.38
CA GLN A 108 -16.73 -16.82 13.12
C GLN A 108 -18.14 -17.16 12.63
N LYS A 109 -18.87 -16.18 12.10
CA LYS A 109 -20.23 -16.39 11.56
C LYS A 109 -20.25 -17.00 10.17
N ARG A 110 -19.10 -17.13 9.51
CA ARG A 110 -19.02 -17.64 8.14
C ARG A 110 -18.97 -19.16 8.15
N GLY A 111 -19.87 -19.79 7.39
CA GLY A 111 -19.88 -21.25 7.20
C GLY A 111 -19.14 -21.70 5.93
N GLY A 112 -19.17 -23.01 5.68
CA GLY A 112 -18.62 -23.64 4.47
C GLY A 112 -17.09 -23.62 4.41
N GLN A 113 -16.53 -23.81 3.21
CA GLN A 113 -15.08 -23.90 3.01
C GLN A 113 -14.32 -22.64 3.46
N LEU A 114 -14.88 -21.45 3.20
CA LEU A 114 -14.32 -20.19 3.65
C LEU A 114 -14.36 -20.05 5.18
N GLY A 115 -15.44 -20.51 5.82
CA GLY A 115 -15.56 -20.58 7.26
C GLY A 115 -14.45 -21.43 7.90
N GLY A 116 -14.20 -22.62 7.35
CA GLY A 116 -13.12 -23.49 7.82
C GLY A 116 -11.73 -22.84 7.73
N ARG A 117 -11.43 -22.17 6.62
CA ARG A 117 -10.16 -21.42 6.45
C ARG A 117 -10.03 -20.26 7.45
N LEU A 118 -11.13 -19.55 7.72
CA LEU A 118 -11.15 -18.46 8.70
C LEU A 118 -10.98 -18.97 10.13
N GLU A 119 -11.56 -20.12 10.47
CA GLU A 119 -11.42 -20.75 11.79
C GLU A 119 -9.96 -21.12 12.08
N THR A 120 -9.21 -21.57 11.07
CA THR A 120 -7.76 -21.80 11.19
C THR A 120 -7.02 -20.52 11.59
N ILE A 121 -7.30 -19.39 10.92
CA ILE A 121 -6.68 -18.09 11.22
C ILE A 121 -7.05 -17.62 12.63
N ILE A 122 -8.32 -17.74 13.03
CA ILE A 122 -8.78 -17.33 14.37
C ILE A 122 -8.10 -18.18 15.44
N SER A 123 -7.97 -19.49 15.23
CA SER A 123 -7.34 -20.41 16.17
C SER A 123 -5.85 -20.11 16.33
N GLN A 124 -5.15 -19.76 15.24
CA GLN A 124 -3.74 -19.35 15.29
C GLN A 124 -3.57 -18.05 16.09
N MET A 125 -4.45 -17.07 15.86
CA MET A 125 -4.44 -15.79 16.57
C MET A 125 -4.72 -15.94 18.07
N ALA A 126 -5.63 -16.83 18.48
CA ALA A 126 -5.95 -17.05 19.90
C ALA A 126 -4.79 -17.64 20.72
N ASN A 127 -3.79 -18.23 20.05
CA ASN A 127 -2.62 -18.82 20.68
C ASN A 127 -1.38 -17.91 20.64
N CYS A 128 -1.52 -16.66 20.18
CA CYS A 128 -0.40 -15.73 20.00
C CYS A 128 -0.71 -14.38 20.65
N ASP A 129 0.14 -13.98 21.61
CA ASP A 129 0.02 -12.68 22.31
C ASP A 129 0.67 -11.51 21.53
N ASP A 130 1.26 -11.78 20.36
CA ASP A 130 1.86 -10.75 19.52
C ASP A 130 0.78 -9.97 18.74
N VAL A 131 0.73 -8.67 18.99
CA VAL A 131 -0.18 -7.71 18.35
C VAL A 131 0.01 -7.69 16.84
N ASP A 132 1.26 -7.77 16.36
CA ASP A 132 1.55 -7.69 14.92
C ASP A 132 1.19 -8.99 14.18
N ALA A 133 1.44 -10.15 14.79
CA ALA A 133 0.90 -11.43 14.33
C ALA A 133 -0.65 -11.44 14.31
N GLY A 134 -1.29 -10.80 15.30
CA GLY A 134 -2.74 -10.61 15.34
C GLY A 134 -3.24 -9.76 14.16
N ARG A 135 -2.56 -8.65 13.86
CA ARG A 135 -2.88 -7.79 12.71
C ARG A 135 -2.69 -8.52 11.37
N GLU A 136 -1.60 -9.27 11.23
CA GLU A 136 -1.38 -10.13 10.06
C GLU A 136 -2.53 -11.11 9.87
N SER A 137 -2.96 -11.78 10.95
CA SER A 137 -4.06 -12.73 10.92
C SER A 137 -5.38 -12.06 10.50
N ILE A 138 -5.67 -10.83 10.95
CA ILE A 138 -6.83 -10.07 10.47
C ILE A 138 -6.72 -9.75 8.98
N ILE A 139 -5.54 -9.35 8.49
CA ILE A 139 -5.30 -9.06 7.07
C ILE A 139 -5.51 -10.33 6.21
N LYS A 140 -4.94 -11.47 6.62
CA LYS A 140 -5.17 -12.77 5.96
C LYS A 140 -6.66 -13.16 6.00
N GLY A 141 -7.32 -12.95 7.14
CA GLY A 141 -8.77 -13.19 7.28
C GLY A 141 -9.61 -12.31 6.35
N LEU A 142 -9.23 -11.05 6.14
CA LEU A 142 -9.90 -10.17 5.18
C LEU A 142 -9.82 -10.73 3.75
N CYS A 143 -8.65 -11.21 3.31
CA CYS A 143 -8.47 -11.86 2.01
C CYS A 143 -9.45 -13.03 1.82
N ILE A 144 -9.46 -13.97 2.78
CA ILE A 144 -10.35 -15.13 2.75
C ILE A 144 -11.82 -14.69 2.75
N SER A 145 -12.15 -13.64 3.51
CA SER A 145 -13.52 -13.13 3.57
C SER A 145 -13.99 -12.53 2.24
N MET A 146 -13.08 -12.00 1.43
CA MET A 146 -13.36 -11.51 0.08
C MET A 146 -13.37 -12.63 -0.97
N GLY A 147 -13.01 -13.86 -0.58
CA GLY A 147 -12.89 -15.00 -1.49
C GLY A 147 -11.53 -15.07 -2.18
N GLU A 148 -10.55 -14.33 -1.69
CA GLU A 148 -9.18 -14.22 -2.23
C GLU A 148 -8.21 -15.11 -1.42
N ASP A 149 -7.05 -15.45 -1.99
CA ASP A 149 -6.04 -16.25 -1.30
C ASP A 149 -5.00 -15.36 -0.59
N PRO A 150 -4.82 -15.46 0.74
CA PRO A 150 -3.75 -14.77 1.44
C PRO A 150 -2.34 -15.02 0.87
N LYS A 151 -2.12 -16.15 0.19
CA LYS A 151 -0.83 -16.48 -0.45
C LYS A 151 -0.50 -15.58 -1.63
N ASP A 152 -1.50 -14.96 -2.26
CA ASP A 152 -1.26 -13.98 -3.31
C ASP A 152 -0.74 -12.66 -2.74
N LEU A 153 -0.99 -12.40 -1.44
CA LEU A 153 -0.51 -11.23 -0.73
C LEU A 153 0.82 -11.47 -0.03
N VAL A 154 0.95 -12.59 0.71
CA VAL A 154 2.12 -12.94 1.51
C VAL A 154 2.65 -14.29 1.04
N ARG A 155 3.86 -14.29 0.47
CA ARG A 155 4.53 -15.48 -0.04
C ARG A 155 5.71 -15.83 0.86
N GLU A 156 5.74 -17.06 1.33
CA GLU A 156 6.85 -17.59 2.12
C GLU A 156 7.83 -18.29 1.19
N TYR A 157 9.12 -17.99 1.37
CA TYR A 157 10.23 -18.59 0.64
C TYR A 157 11.23 -19.16 1.62
N VAL A 158 11.84 -20.28 1.27
CA VAL A 158 13.04 -20.80 1.96
C VAL A 158 14.26 -20.24 1.22
N ASP A 159 15.38 -19.99 1.90
CA ASP A 159 16.60 -19.38 1.33
C ASP A 159 17.03 -19.96 -0.04
N THR A 160 16.88 -21.28 -0.23
CA THR A 160 17.19 -21.96 -1.51
C THR A 160 16.30 -21.53 -2.69
N ASP A 161 15.14 -20.93 -2.41
CA ASP A 161 14.11 -20.56 -3.38
C ASP A 161 14.05 -19.03 -3.61
N GLU A 162 15.03 -18.25 -3.12
CA GLU A 162 15.06 -16.79 -3.28
C GLU A 162 14.93 -16.37 -4.76
N GLY A 163 15.43 -17.19 -5.69
CA GLY A 163 15.29 -16.98 -7.13
C GLY A 163 13.84 -16.89 -7.62
N ALA A 164 12.89 -17.55 -6.96
CA ALA A 164 11.47 -17.53 -7.30
C ALA A 164 10.78 -16.20 -6.98
N ILE A 165 11.41 -15.33 -6.18
CA ILE A 165 10.89 -13.98 -5.90
C ILE A 165 10.75 -13.17 -7.19
N LYS A 166 11.61 -13.43 -8.19
CA LYS A 166 11.59 -12.76 -9.50
C LYS A 166 10.31 -13.00 -10.29
N ASP A 167 9.60 -14.09 -10.01
CA ASP A 167 8.32 -14.43 -10.65
C ASP A 167 7.12 -13.74 -9.98
N THR A 168 7.35 -12.97 -8.90
CA THR A 168 6.29 -12.26 -8.18
C THR A 168 6.11 -10.84 -8.71
N THR A 169 4.94 -10.58 -9.28
CA THR A 169 4.59 -9.25 -9.82
C THR A 169 4.36 -8.22 -8.71
N VAL A 170 3.62 -8.55 -7.66
CA VAL A 170 3.34 -7.66 -6.52
C VAL A 170 3.11 -8.54 -5.30
N GLY A 171 3.78 -8.28 -4.19
CA GLY A 171 3.50 -9.00 -2.95
C GLY A 171 4.46 -8.70 -1.82
N ILE A 172 4.16 -9.28 -0.66
CA ILE A 172 5.03 -9.34 0.50
C ILE A 172 5.74 -10.68 0.45
N TYR A 173 7.06 -10.67 0.59
CA TYR A 173 7.83 -11.90 0.76
C TYR A 173 8.24 -12.04 2.22
N VAL A 174 8.27 -13.29 2.68
CA VAL A 174 8.80 -13.70 3.98
C VAL A 174 9.86 -14.77 3.69
N LEU A 175 11.12 -14.42 3.86
CA LEU A 175 12.24 -15.35 3.73
C LEU A 175 12.46 -16.03 5.08
N LYS A 176 12.52 -17.36 5.08
CA LYS A 176 12.77 -18.17 6.26
C LYS A 176 14.07 -18.95 6.09
N ASP A 177 14.83 -19.02 7.18
CA ASP A 177 15.90 -20.01 7.31
C ASP A 177 15.23 -21.39 7.49
N ALA A 178 15.75 -22.41 6.79
CA ALA A 178 15.26 -23.79 6.93
C ALA A 178 15.38 -24.35 8.35
N SER A 179 16.17 -23.71 9.21
CA SER A 179 16.46 -24.13 10.58
C SER A 179 15.64 -23.41 11.66
N THR A 180 14.90 -22.34 11.33
CA THR A 180 14.13 -21.55 12.30
C THR A 180 12.73 -21.19 11.80
N ASP A 181 11.76 -21.13 12.70
CA ASP A 181 10.42 -20.62 12.38
C ASP A 181 10.36 -19.08 12.31
N GLU A 182 11.41 -18.38 12.76
CA GLU A 182 11.53 -16.93 12.65
C GLU A 182 11.91 -16.51 11.22
N PRO A 183 11.29 -15.43 10.69
CA PRO A 183 11.63 -14.92 9.38
C PRO A 183 12.99 -14.23 9.41
N GLU A 184 13.85 -14.57 8.43
CA GLU A 184 15.13 -13.92 8.20
C GLU A 184 14.93 -12.52 7.61
N ASP A 185 14.01 -12.39 6.66
CA ASP A 185 13.69 -11.13 6.01
C ASP A 185 12.20 -11.04 5.67
N ILE A 186 11.61 -9.88 5.91
CA ILE A 186 10.28 -9.52 5.45
C ILE A 186 10.43 -8.29 4.57
N GLY A 187 9.88 -8.38 3.36
CA GLY A 187 10.01 -7.29 2.42
C GLY A 187 8.90 -7.26 1.39
N ILE A 188 9.04 -6.33 0.44
CA ILE A 188 8.08 -6.11 -0.63
C ILE A 188 8.78 -6.32 -1.96
N VAL A 189 8.11 -7.07 -2.82
CA VAL A 189 8.51 -7.28 -4.21
C VAL A 189 7.50 -6.63 -5.14
N LEU A 190 8.01 -5.89 -6.11
CA LEU A 190 7.24 -5.28 -7.19
C LEU A 190 7.98 -5.53 -8.52
N GLU A 191 7.28 -6.07 -9.51
CA GLU A 191 7.82 -6.47 -10.82
C GLU A 191 9.08 -7.34 -10.71
N GLY A 192 9.10 -8.28 -9.76
CA GLY A 192 10.25 -9.14 -9.50
C GLY A 192 11.43 -8.47 -8.79
N VAL A 193 11.31 -7.18 -8.42
CA VAL A 193 12.35 -6.39 -7.73
C VAL A 193 12.02 -6.29 -6.25
N LYS A 194 12.98 -6.63 -5.37
CA LYS A 194 12.90 -6.34 -3.93
C LYS A 194 13.03 -4.83 -3.70
N VAL A 195 11.91 -4.17 -3.42
CA VAL A 195 11.85 -2.71 -3.28
C VAL A 195 11.95 -2.23 -1.83
N LEU A 196 11.64 -3.11 -0.88
CA LEU A 196 11.84 -2.91 0.56
C LEU A 196 12.25 -4.24 1.17
N THR A 197 13.21 -4.20 2.10
CA THR A 197 13.70 -5.35 2.87
C THR A 197 13.80 -4.97 4.35
N ASN A 198 14.02 -5.95 5.22
CA ASN A 198 14.20 -5.83 6.67
C ASN A 198 13.05 -5.07 7.35
N LEU A 199 11.81 -5.38 6.99
CA LEU A 199 10.63 -4.84 7.64
C LEU A 199 10.31 -5.63 8.91
N ASP A 200 9.84 -4.94 9.95
CA ASP A 200 9.63 -5.53 11.27
C ASP A 200 8.57 -6.66 11.28
N ASN A 201 7.51 -6.52 10.48
CA ASN A 201 6.42 -7.49 10.44
C ASN A 201 5.57 -7.38 9.16
N VAL A 202 4.74 -8.40 8.90
CA VAL A 202 3.86 -8.48 7.72
C VAL A 202 2.80 -7.37 7.71
N ALA A 203 2.29 -6.94 8.88
CA ALA A 203 1.30 -5.86 8.93
C ALA A 203 1.89 -4.52 8.48
N LEU A 204 3.14 -4.22 8.87
CA LEU A 204 3.90 -3.08 8.37
C LEU A 204 4.18 -3.22 6.87
N ALA A 205 4.60 -4.41 6.42
CA ALA A 205 4.80 -4.67 4.99
C ALA A 205 3.54 -4.44 4.16
N PHE A 206 2.37 -4.87 4.66
CA PHE A 206 1.08 -4.60 4.01
C PHE A 206 0.79 -3.10 3.88
N VAL A 207 1.01 -2.35 4.97
CA VAL A 207 0.87 -0.89 4.97
C VAL A 207 1.80 -0.23 3.95
N MET A 208 3.06 -0.66 3.90
CA MET A 208 4.05 -0.11 2.98
C MET A 208 3.75 -0.47 1.53
N LEU A 209 3.31 -1.70 1.27
CA LEU A 209 2.85 -2.14 -0.05
C LEU A 209 1.66 -1.29 -0.52
N PHE A 210 0.65 -1.10 0.34
CA PHE A 210 -0.50 -0.26 0.02
C PHE A 210 -0.07 1.17 -0.35
N ARG A 211 0.91 1.73 0.36
CA ARG A 211 1.43 3.08 0.07
C ARG A 211 2.20 3.13 -1.24
N LEU A 212 3.03 2.13 -1.51
CA LEU A 212 3.79 2.02 -2.75
C LEU A 212 2.88 1.94 -3.96
N MET A 213 1.74 1.24 -3.86
CA MET A 213 0.76 1.22 -4.96
C MET A 213 0.24 2.62 -5.32
N TYR A 214 0.03 3.49 -4.33
CA TYR A 214 -0.31 4.91 -4.61
C TYR A 214 0.90 5.69 -5.14
N ALA A 215 2.06 5.56 -4.49
CA ALA A 215 3.28 6.27 -4.85
C ALA A 215 3.70 5.99 -6.30
N LEU A 216 3.54 4.74 -6.74
CA LEU A 216 3.93 4.23 -8.06
C LEU A 216 2.75 4.07 -9.03
N ASN A 217 1.53 4.48 -8.65
CA ASN A 217 0.32 4.33 -9.48
C ASN A 217 0.00 2.90 -9.92
N ILE A 218 0.41 1.91 -9.13
CA ILE A 218 0.21 0.50 -9.45
C ILE A 218 -1.25 0.15 -9.18
N SER A 219 -1.86 -0.55 -10.14
CA SER A 219 -3.23 -1.07 -10.01
C SER A 219 -3.28 -2.16 -8.95
N TYR A 220 -4.40 -2.30 -8.23
CA TYR A 220 -4.55 -3.43 -7.32
C TYR A 220 -4.46 -4.75 -8.09
N PRO A 221 -3.69 -5.74 -7.60
CA PRO A 221 -3.61 -7.06 -8.21
C PRO A 221 -5.01 -7.66 -8.37
N ALA A 222 -5.27 -8.34 -9.49
CA ALA A 222 -6.59 -8.89 -9.77
C ALA A 222 -7.06 -9.87 -8.69
N ASP A 223 -6.13 -10.67 -8.17
CA ASP A 223 -6.38 -11.70 -7.14
C ASP A 223 -6.59 -11.11 -5.74
N LEU A 224 -6.33 -9.81 -5.54
CA LEU A 224 -6.46 -9.11 -4.26
C LEU A 224 -7.31 -7.83 -4.34
N ARG A 225 -8.02 -7.65 -5.46
CA ARG A 225 -8.74 -6.42 -5.80
C ARG A 225 -9.73 -6.03 -4.70
N TYR A 226 -10.51 -6.98 -4.19
CA TYR A 226 -11.57 -6.74 -3.23
C TYR A 226 -11.02 -6.47 -1.83
N THR A 227 -9.93 -7.14 -1.43
CA THR A 227 -9.24 -6.84 -0.17
C THR A 227 -8.72 -5.42 -0.17
N PHE A 228 -8.02 -5.00 -1.23
CA PHE A 228 -7.51 -3.63 -1.31
C PHE A 228 -8.62 -2.58 -1.41
N GLU A 229 -9.73 -2.89 -2.09
CA GLU A 229 -10.93 -2.04 -2.11
C GLU A 229 -11.52 -1.85 -0.71
N VAL A 230 -11.67 -2.94 0.06
CA VAL A 230 -12.14 -2.90 1.46
C VAL A 230 -11.20 -2.07 2.32
N VAL A 231 -9.89 -2.30 2.21
CA VAL A 231 -8.89 -1.54 2.96
C VAL A 231 -8.95 -0.06 2.61
N GLN A 232 -8.97 0.28 1.32
CA GLN A 232 -9.06 1.67 0.86
C GLN A 232 -10.30 2.36 1.42
N SER A 233 -11.47 1.76 1.27
CA SER A 233 -12.73 2.45 1.54
C SER A 233 -13.22 2.36 2.98
N ILE A 234 -12.97 1.24 3.65
CA ILE A 234 -13.50 0.98 4.98
C ILE A 234 -12.43 1.33 6.02
N ILE A 235 -11.25 0.71 5.92
CA ILE A 235 -10.18 0.91 6.91
C ILE A 235 -9.54 2.30 6.77
N MET A 236 -9.31 2.76 5.54
CA MET A 236 -8.65 4.04 5.26
C MET A 236 -9.61 5.20 5.01
N GLU A 237 -10.90 4.90 4.82
CA GLU A 237 -11.96 5.87 4.51
C GLU A 237 -11.61 6.76 3.30
N LEU A 238 -10.88 6.22 2.33
CA LEU A 238 -10.53 6.93 1.09
C LEU A 238 -11.67 6.75 0.09
N ASP A 239 -11.99 7.82 -0.64
CA ASP A 239 -13.04 7.78 -1.67
C ASP A 239 -12.62 6.82 -2.80
N CYS A 240 -13.37 5.73 -2.97
CA CYS A 240 -13.17 4.72 -4.01
C CYS A 240 -14.21 4.79 -5.13
N GLY A 241 -15.20 5.68 -5.00
CA GLY A 241 -16.39 5.69 -5.84
C GLY A 241 -17.37 4.59 -5.42
N LYS A 242 -17.89 3.82 -6.38
CA LYS A 242 -18.84 2.74 -6.11
C LYS A 242 -18.11 1.48 -5.65
N LEU A 243 -18.43 1.02 -4.45
CA LEU A 243 -17.95 -0.25 -3.91
C LEU A 243 -18.53 -1.45 -4.65
N SER A 244 -17.75 -2.53 -4.73
CA SER A 244 -18.22 -3.85 -5.11
C SER A 244 -19.34 -4.32 -4.17
N ASN A 245 -20.14 -5.29 -4.65
CA ASN A 245 -21.22 -5.86 -3.84
C ASN A 245 -20.67 -6.53 -2.56
N ASN A 246 -19.50 -7.17 -2.65
CA ASN A 246 -18.85 -7.81 -1.51
C ASN A 246 -18.37 -6.79 -0.47
N ALA A 247 -17.68 -5.74 -0.91
CA ALA A 247 -17.23 -4.68 -0.02
C ALA A 247 -18.40 -3.91 0.60
N THR A 248 -19.47 -3.68 -0.16
CA THR A 248 -20.72 -3.07 0.34
C THR A 248 -21.39 -3.94 1.40
N ALA A 249 -21.48 -5.26 1.15
CA ALA A 249 -22.03 -6.21 2.10
C ALA A 249 -21.21 -6.24 3.41
N LEU A 250 -19.87 -6.25 3.30
CA LEU A 250 -19.00 -6.17 4.46
C LEU A 250 -19.21 -4.87 5.24
N LYS A 251 -19.20 -3.72 4.56
CA LYS A 251 -19.43 -2.41 5.17
C LYS A 251 -20.74 -2.36 5.94
N ASN A 252 -21.82 -2.86 5.35
CA ASN A 252 -23.13 -2.90 6.00
C ASN A 252 -23.12 -3.81 7.24
N ARG A 253 -22.45 -4.95 7.17
CA ARG A 253 -22.31 -5.87 8.32
C ARG A 253 -21.48 -5.27 9.45
N LEU A 254 -20.39 -4.56 9.13
CA LEU A 254 -19.59 -3.82 10.12
C LEU A 254 -20.43 -2.76 10.83
N LEU A 255 -21.23 -1.98 10.07
CA LEU A 255 -22.13 -0.98 10.64
C LEU A 255 -23.21 -1.60 11.55
N GLN A 256 -23.78 -2.75 11.16
CA GLN A 256 -24.80 -3.43 11.97
C GLN A 256 -24.25 -3.94 13.30
N LEU A 257 -23.02 -4.47 13.31
CA LEU A 257 -22.39 -4.98 14.52
C LEU A 257 -21.79 -3.88 15.41
N ASN A 258 -21.42 -2.74 14.83
CA ASN A 258 -20.98 -1.58 15.61
C ASN A 258 -22.19 -0.79 16.16
N GLY A 259 -23.34 -0.85 15.46
CA GLY A 259 -24.59 -0.20 15.86
C GLY A 259 -25.32 -0.84 17.05
N SER A 260 -24.89 -2.01 17.52
CA SER A 260 -25.36 -2.58 18.79
C SER A 260 -24.68 -1.99 20.03
N GLU A 261 -23.68 -1.10 19.89
CA GLU A 261 -22.96 -0.50 21.02
C GLU A 261 -22.89 1.02 21.07
N THR A 262 -23.35 1.78 20.06
CA THR A 262 -23.52 3.25 20.23
C THR A 262 -24.64 3.81 19.37
N ALA A 263 -25.67 4.34 20.03
CA ALA A 263 -26.57 5.31 19.45
C ALA A 263 -25.89 6.70 19.45
N ALA A 264 -26.13 7.44 18.36
CA ALA A 264 -25.77 8.84 18.09
C ALA A 264 -24.35 9.12 17.55
N CYS A 265 -24.26 9.52 16.27
CA CYS A 265 -23.91 10.90 15.93
C CYS A 265 -24.19 11.23 14.44
N LYS A 266 -24.32 12.53 14.19
CA LYS A 266 -24.95 13.28 13.10
C LYS A 266 -24.34 13.09 11.69
N LYS A 267 -25.20 13.26 10.67
CA LYS A 267 -24.82 13.56 9.28
C LYS A 267 -24.17 14.95 9.16
N PRO A 268 -23.23 15.16 8.23
CA PRO A 268 -23.01 16.46 7.61
C PRO A 268 -23.59 16.54 6.19
N GLN A 269 -24.04 17.74 5.82
CA GLN A 269 -24.58 18.14 4.53
C GLN A 269 -23.47 18.67 3.59
N THR A 270 -23.55 18.23 2.32
CA THR A 270 -23.27 18.86 1.00
C THR A 270 -22.14 19.89 0.77
N ILE A 271 -21.20 19.61 -0.17
CA ILE A 271 -21.04 20.13 -1.58
C ILE A 271 -20.44 21.57 -1.60
N GLU A 272 -19.39 21.98 -2.33
CA GLU A 272 -18.72 21.59 -3.57
C GLU A 272 -17.28 22.17 -3.60
N SER A 273 -16.33 21.49 -4.28
CA SER A 273 -15.26 22.09 -5.12
C SER A 273 -14.19 21.06 -5.46
N VAL A 274 -14.54 20.04 -6.26
CA VAL A 274 -13.53 19.11 -6.79
C VAL A 274 -13.85 18.74 -8.23
N LEU A 275 -13.67 19.69 -9.14
CA LEU A 275 -13.60 19.42 -10.58
C LEU A 275 -12.23 19.82 -11.11
N PHE A 276 -11.18 19.20 -10.56
CA PHE A 276 -9.84 19.10 -11.17
C PHE A 276 -8.99 17.95 -10.57
N PHE A 277 -9.38 17.41 -9.41
CA PHE A 277 -8.65 16.32 -8.75
C PHE A 277 -9.17 14.90 -9.06
N SER A 278 -10.29 14.70 -9.76
CA SER A 278 -10.90 13.36 -9.86
C SER A 278 -10.23 12.41 -10.87
N VAL A 279 -9.38 12.91 -11.79
CA VAL A 279 -8.84 12.09 -12.90
C VAL A 279 -7.44 11.52 -12.62
N MET A 280 -6.69 12.05 -11.66
CA MET A 280 -5.30 11.62 -11.37
C MET A 280 -5.14 10.74 -10.11
N PHE A 281 -6.19 10.57 -9.31
CA PHE A 281 -6.10 9.95 -7.97
C PHE A 281 -6.60 8.52 -7.88
N ARG A 282 -7.10 7.96 -8.99
CA ARG A 282 -7.57 6.59 -8.99
C ARG A 282 -6.39 5.67 -9.26
N VAL A 283 -5.98 4.92 -8.24
CA VAL A 283 -5.36 3.62 -8.49
C VAL A 283 -6.25 2.91 -9.50
N ARG A 284 -5.71 2.53 -10.65
CA ARG A 284 -6.47 1.87 -11.72
C ARG A 284 -7.13 0.63 -11.11
N THR A 285 -8.43 0.71 -10.86
CA THR A 285 -9.26 -0.48 -10.67
C THR A 285 -9.44 -1.06 -12.06
N GLY A 286 -8.70 -2.11 -12.42
CA GLY A 286 -8.86 -2.77 -13.72
C GLY A 286 -10.32 -3.13 -13.95
N ALA A 287 -10.83 -2.92 -15.16
CA ALA A 287 -12.09 -3.50 -15.61
C ALA A 287 -11.82 -4.94 -16.05
#